data_AF-A0A7W1LWL2-F1
#
_entry.id   AF-A0A7W1LWL2-F1
#
_cell.length_a   1.000
_cell.length_b   1.000
_cell.length_c   1.000
_cell.angle_alpha   90.00
_cell.angle_beta   90.00
_cell.angle_gamma   90.00
#
_symmetry.space_group_name_H-M   'P 1'
#
loop_
_entity.id
_entity.type
_entity.pdbx_description
1 polymer ?
#
loop_
_entity_poly.entity_id
_entity_poly.type
_entity_poly.pdbx_seq_one_letter_code
_entity_poly.pdbx_strand_id
1 'polypeptide(L)'
;MKELPIACDMTALNAEQRERQQVLMKNFHASIQETDGLDDGYAFRMEADAATILAAAEFITIERLCCPFLTFELAVGAAGDPLRLKVSGRAGVKEFIEAEFGVGLKGQS
;
A
#
# COMPACT_ATOMS: atom_id res chain seq x y z
N MET A 1 21.42 11.93 9.78
CA MET A 1 20.34 10.91 9.83
C MET A 1 20.45 10.09 8.55
N LYS A 2 20.50 8.77 8.64
CA LYS A 2 20.79 7.90 7.48
C LYS A 2 19.49 7.68 6.72
N GLU A 3 19.45 8.03 5.43
CA GLU A 3 18.30 7.78 4.57
C GLU A 3 18.13 6.27 4.35
N LEU A 4 16.95 5.74 4.65
CA LEU A 4 16.62 4.32 4.43
C LEU A 4 16.63 4.01 2.93
N PRO A 5 17.13 2.86 2.45
CA PRO A 5 17.03 2.50 1.05
C PRO A 5 15.57 2.35 0.61
N ILE A 6 15.25 2.70 -0.65
CA ILE A 6 13.94 2.45 -1.25
C ILE A 6 13.96 1.02 -1.82
N ALA A 7 13.77 0.04 -0.94
CA ALA A 7 13.72 -1.37 -1.28
C ALA A 7 13.03 -2.16 -0.17
N CYS A 8 12.29 -3.21 -0.54
CA CYS A 8 11.74 -4.18 0.41
C CYS A 8 12.86 -4.87 1.20
N ASP A 9 12.81 -4.79 2.53
CA ASP A 9 13.61 -5.61 3.43
C ASP A 9 12.84 -6.87 3.84
N MET A 10 12.88 -7.87 2.97
CA MET A 10 12.23 -9.17 3.25
C MET A 10 12.87 -9.91 4.44
N THR A 11 14.06 -9.50 4.90
CA THR A 11 14.71 -10.09 6.07
C THR A 11 14.10 -9.60 7.39
N ALA A 12 13.41 -8.45 7.35
CA ALA A 12 12.67 -7.92 8.49
C ALA A 12 11.42 -8.75 8.86
N LEU A 13 10.93 -9.59 7.94
CA LEU A 13 9.79 -10.47 8.15
C LEU A 13 10.24 -11.90 8.47
N ASN A 14 9.59 -12.53 9.47
CA ASN A 14 9.68 -13.97 9.69
C ASN A 14 8.88 -14.76 8.64
N ALA A 15 8.98 -16.10 8.64
CA ALA A 15 8.33 -16.94 7.63
C ALA A 15 6.80 -16.74 7.55
N GLU A 16 6.13 -16.77 8.70
CA GLU A 16 4.68 -16.59 8.81
C GLU A 16 4.26 -15.18 8.33
N GLN A 17 5.02 -14.16 8.70
CA GLN A 17 4.78 -12.79 8.27
C GLN A 17 4.96 -12.62 6.76
N ARG A 18 5.92 -13.32 6.13
CA ARG A 18 6.08 -13.29 4.66
C ARG A 18 4.92 -13.95 3.94
N GLU A 19 4.45 -15.10 4.44
CA GLU A 19 3.27 -15.76 3.89
C GLU A 19 2.04 -14.86 4.02
N ARG A 20 1.89 -14.22 5.19
CA ARG A 20 0.80 -13.27 5.42
C ARG A 20 0.91 -12.04 4.52
N GLN A 21 2.12 -11.50 4.32
CA GLN A 21 2.39 -10.37 3.44
C GLN A 21 1.93 -10.66 2.00
N GLN A 22 2.25 -11.84 1.47
CA GLN A 22 1.82 -12.24 0.11
C GLN A 22 0.31 -12.33 -0.02
N VAL A 23 -0.36 -12.89 0.99
CA VAL A 23 -1.83 -12.97 1.03
C VAL A 23 -2.44 -11.57 1.10
N LEU A 24 -1.89 -10.68 1.94
CA LEU A 24 -2.36 -9.31 2.07
C LEU A 24 -2.15 -8.51 0.79
N MET A 25 -0.97 -8.60 0.14
CA MET A 25 -0.71 -7.96 -1.15
C MET A 25 -1.74 -8.39 -2.21
N LYS A 26 -2.00 -9.69 -2.31
CA LYS A 26 -2.98 -10.24 -3.27
C LYS A 26 -4.39 -9.73 -2.97
N ASN A 27 -4.81 -9.78 -1.71
CA ASN A 27 -6.14 -9.33 -1.30
C ASN A 27 -6.30 -7.81 -1.51
N PHE A 28 -5.26 -7.05 -1.15
CA PHE A 28 -5.19 -5.62 -1.35
C PHE A 28 -5.35 -5.26 -2.83
N HIS A 29 -4.58 -5.88 -3.73
CA HIS A 29 -4.74 -5.66 -5.17
C HIS A 29 -6.14 -6.01 -5.67
N ALA A 30 -6.74 -7.09 -5.15
CA ALA A 30 -8.09 -7.50 -5.53
C ALA A 30 -9.18 -6.57 -4.99
N SER A 31 -8.94 -5.85 -3.88
CA SER A 31 -9.89 -4.91 -3.29
C SER A 31 -9.84 -3.51 -3.90
N ILE A 32 -8.77 -3.17 -4.64
CA ILE A 32 -8.64 -1.86 -5.29
C ILE A 32 -9.71 -1.70 -6.37
N GLN A 33 -10.57 -0.70 -6.18
CA GLN A 33 -11.59 -0.29 -7.15
C GLN A 33 -11.07 0.82 -8.07
N GLU A 34 -10.30 1.74 -7.50
CA GLU A 34 -9.74 2.89 -8.21
C GLU A 34 -8.35 3.21 -7.66
N THR A 35 -7.48 3.69 -8.54
CA THR A 35 -6.12 4.12 -8.21
C THR A 35 -5.91 5.54 -8.72
N ASP A 36 -5.66 6.46 -7.81
CA ASP A 36 -5.34 7.86 -8.10
C ASP A 36 -3.82 8.05 -7.99
N GLY A 37 -3.17 8.51 -9.06
CA GLY A 37 -1.77 8.92 -9.00
C GLY A 37 -1.61 10.28 -8.33
N LEU A 38 -0.68 10.39 -7.37
CA LEU A 38 -0.31 11.63 -6.69
C LEU A 38 1.12 12.05 -7.08
N ASP A 39 1.55 13.25 -6.68
CA ASP A 39 2.91 13.72 -6.94
C ASP A 39 3.95 12.89 -6.15
N ASP A 40 3.60 12.43 -4.96
CA ASP A 40 4.48 11.75 -4.00
C ASP A 40 4.13 10.26 -3.76
N GLY A 41 3.20 9.71 -4.55
CA GLY A 41 2.73 8.33 -4.39
C GLY A 41 1.39 8.06 -5.05
N TYR A 42 0.56 7.26 -4.39
CA TYR A 42 -0.73 6.78 -4.89
C TYR A 42 -1.79 6.78 -3.80
N ALA A 43 -3.06 6.98 -4.19
CA ALA A 43 -4.21 6.71 -3.35
C ALA A 43 -5.08 5.60 -3.96
N PHE A 44 -5.52 4.68 -3.11
CA PHE A 44 -6.31 3.52 -3.47
C PHE A 44 -7.69 3.63 -2.84
N ARG A 45 -8.73 3.46 -3.66
CA ARG A 45 -10.11 3.40 -3.19
C ARG A 45 -10.59 1.95 -3.15
N MET A 46 -11.24 1.58 -2.06
CA MET A 46 -11.78 0.25 -1.81
C MET A 46 -13.13 0.36 -1.11
N GLU A 47 -13.88 -0.74 -1.05
CA GLU A 47 -15.09 -0.81 -0.21
C GLU A 47 -14.75 -0.52 1.26
N ALA A 48 -15.62 0.24 1.92
CA ALA A 48 -15.46 0.60 3.34
C ALA A 48 -16.15 -0.40 4.29
N ASP A 49 -16.09 -1.69 3.97
CA ASP A 49 -16.58 -2.75 4.85
C ASP A 49 -15.54 -3.13 5.92
N ALA A 50 -16.00 -3.79 6.99
CA ALA A 50 -15.15 -4.15 8.12
C ALA A 50 -13.96 -5.05 7.73
N ALA A 51 -14.15 -5.97 6.77
CA ALA A 51 -13.08 -6.88 6.36
C ALA A 51 -11.99 -6.12 5.60
N THR A 52 -12.37 -5.22 4.70
CA THR A 52 -11.43 -4.39 3.94
C THR A 52 -10.67 -3.42 4.83
N ILE A 53 -11.33 -2.77 5.80
CA ILE A 53 -10.68 -1.87 6.76
C ILE A 53 -9.63 -2.62 7.59
N LEU A 54 -9.98 -3.80 8.12
CA LEU A 54 -9.04 -4.61 8.90
C LEU A 54 -7.86 -5.09 8.05
N ALA A 55 -8.12 -5.53 6.81
CA ALA A 55 -7.08 -5.95 5.89
C ALA A 55 -6.11 -4.80 5.55
N ALA A 56 -6.63 -3.59 5.33
CA ALA A 56 -5.80 -2.40 5.07
C ALA A 56 -4.93 -2.03 6.28
N ALA A 57 -5.46 -2.12 7.50
CA ALA A 57 -4.69 -1.86 8.71
C ALA A 57 -3.58 -2.91 8.94
N GLU A 58 -3.88 -4.18 8.67
CA GLU A 58 -2.89 -5.26 8.76
C GLU A 58 -1.80 -5.11 7.71
N PHE A 59 -2.18 -4.77 6.47
CA PHE A 59 -1.28 -4.45 5.38
C PHE A 59 -0.26 -3.37 5.77
N ILE A 60 -0.74 -2.23 6.30
CA ILE A 60 0.13 -1.14 6.78
C ILE A 60 1.10 -1.65 7.86
N THR A 61 0.64 -2.52 8.75
CA THR A 61 1.46 -3.02 9.87
C THR A 61 2.62 -3.87 9.36
N ILE A 62 2.39 -4.74 8.37
CA ILE A 62 3.43 -5.57 7.76
C ILE A 62 4.35 -4.74 6.87
N GLU A 63 3.80 -3.89 6.00
CA GLU A 63 4.60 -3.08 5.08
C GLU A 63 5.48 -2.06 5.80
N ARG A 64 5.14 -1.61 7.00
CA ARG A 64 6.04 -0.77 7.80
C ARG A 64 7.28 -1.50 8.30
N LEU A 65 7.25 -2.83 8.39
CA LEU A 65 8.42 -3.64 8.71
C LEU A 65 9.28 -3.87 7.47
N CYS A 66 8.65 -4.24 6.36
CA CYS A 66 9.32 -4.53 5.09
C CYS A 66 9.84 -3.26 4.38
N CYS A 67 9.03 -2.20 4.37
CA CYS A 67 9.22 -0.95 3.62
C CYS A 67 9.12 0.26 4.56
N PRO A 68 10.07 0.44 5.51
CA PRO A 68 9.99 1.47 6.56
C PRO A 68 10.09 2.92 6.05
N PHE A 69 10.36 3.12 4.75
CA PHE A 69 10.41 4.44 4.10
C PHE A 69 9.05 4.90 3.55
N LEU A 70 8.03 4.03 3.52
CA LEU A 70 6.69 4.37 3.08
C LEU A 70 5.91 5.11 4.17
N THR A 71 5.12 6.08 3.74
CA THR A 71 4.14 6.80 4.55
C THR A 71 2.75 6.38 4.15
N PHE A 72 1.93 6.04 5.15
CA PHE A 72 0.57 5.53 4.96
C PHE A 72 -0.44 6.45 5.61
N GLU A 73 -1.53 6.76 4.90
CA GLU A 73 -2.69 7.45 5.44
C GLU A 73 -3.94 6.64 5.11
N LEU A 74 -4.63 6.15 6.15
CA LEU A 74 -5.89 5.43 6.00
C LEU A 74 -7.04 6.35 6.41
N ALA A 75 -7.91 6.69 5.47
CA ALA A 75 -9.07 7.54 5.70
C ALA A 75 -10.36 6.73 5.51
N VAL A 76 -11.17 6.67 6.57
CA VAL A 76 -12.52 6.10 6.56
C VAL A 76 -13.49 7.28 6.56
N GLY A 77 -14.25 7.43 5.48
CA GLY A 77 -15.22 8.53 5.33
C GLY A 77 -16.51 8.29 6.11
N ALA A 78 -17.53 9.10 5.84
CA ALA A 78 -18.87 8.90 6.37
C ALA A 78 -19.51 7.62 5.80
N ALA A 79 -20.66 7.22 6.33
CA ALA A 79 -21.36 6.04 5.82
C ALA A 79 -21.65 6.19 4.31
N GLY A 80 -21.13 5.24 3.53
CA GLY A 80 -21.24 5.24 2.06
C GLY A 80 -20.03 5.82 1.33
N ASP A 81 -19.10 6.46 2.03
CA ASP A 81 -17.82 6.85 1.44
C ASP A 81 -16.88 5.64 1.30
N PRO A 82 -16.07 5.58 0.24
CA PRO A 82 -15.09 4.52 0.07
C PRO A 82 -13.95 4.64 1.10
N LEU A 83 -13.33 3.50 1.39
CA LEU A 83 -12.07 3.47 2.13
C LEU A 83 -10.97 4.02 1.22
N ARG A 84 -10.17 4.96 1.74
CA ARG A 84 -9.02 5.49 1.02
C ARG A 84 -7.73 5.14 1.76
N LEU A 85 -6.82 4.44 1.07
CA LEU A 85 -5.45 4.24 1.52
C LEU A 85 -4.51 5.03 0.63
N LYS A 86 -3.82 6.04 1.18
CA LYS A 86 -2.71 6.71 0.51
C LYS A 86 -1.39 6.06 0.93
N VAL A 87 -0.55 5.76 -0.06
CA VAL A 87 0.82 5.28 0.12
C VAL A 87 1.73 6.27 -0.59
N SER A 88 2.67 6.86 0.15
CA SER A 88 3.52 7.94 -0.34
C SER A 88 4.92 7.90 0.27
N GLY A 89 5.82 8.75 -0.21
CA GLY A 89 7.11 8.93 0.40
C GLY A 89 7.95 9.98 -0.32
N ARG A 90 9.26 9.95 -0.07
CA ARG A 90 10.21 10.87 -0.72
C ARG A 90 10.41 10.54 -2.20
N ALA A 91 11.18 11.38 -2.92
CA ALA A 91 11.54 11.15 -4.31
C ALA A 91 12.05 9.71 -4.57
N GLY A 92 11.55 9.07 -5.62
CA GLY A 92 11.82 7.67 -5.95
C GLY A 92 10.83 6.66 -5.38
N VAL A 93 9.99 7.04 -4.40
CA VAL A 93 8.99 6.13 -3.80
C VAL A 93 7.83 5.88 -4.75
N LYS A 94 7.44 6.87 -5.56
CA LYS A 94 6.35 6.70 -6.52
C LYS A 94 6.66 5.60 -7.55
N GLU A 95 7.87 5.63 -8.11
CA GLU A 95 8.37 4.63 -9.05
C GLU A 95 8.51 3.25 -8.40
N PHE A 96 8.91 3.22 -7.12
CA PHE A 96 8.92 1.98 -6.33
C PHE A 96 7.51 1.40 -6.16
N ILE A 97 6.52 2.23 -5.81
CA ILE A 97 5.13 1.79 -5.67
C ILE A 97 4.61 1.27 -7.02
N GLU A 98 4.90 1.93 -8.14
CA GLU A 98 4.54 1.45 -9.49
C GLU A 98 5.09 0.06 -9.78
N ALA A 99 6.37 -0.18 -9.46
CA ALA A 99 7.03 -1.45 -9.71
C ALA A 99 6.51 -2.58 -8.81
N GLU A 100 6.42 -2.34 -7.50
CA GLU A 100 6.13 -3.38 -6.51
C GLU A 100 4.62 -3.63 -6.35
N PHE A 101 3.80 -2.58 -6.46
CA PHE A 101 2.34 -2.67 -6.32
C PHE A 101 1.68 -2.80 -7.70
N GLY A 102 2.42 -2.74 -8.81
CA GLY A 102 1.90 -2.91 -10.16
C GLY A 102 0.86 -1.86 -10.56
N VAL A 103 0.94 -0.66 -9.96
CA VAL A 103 0.02 0.45 -10.18
C VAL A 103 0.55 1.38 -11.27
N GLY A 104 -0.33 2.12 -11.96
CA GLY A 104 0.08 3.05 -13.03
C GLY A 104 0.32 2.43 -14.41
N LEU A 105 0.26 1.10 -14.58
CA LEU A 105 0.38 0.44 -15.88
C LEU A 105 -0.91 0.47 -16.75
N LYS A 106 -1.97 1.15 -16.30
CA LYS A 106 -3.20 1.38 -17.08
C LYS A 106 -3.28 2.85 -17.50
N GLY A 107 -2.62 3.18 -18.60
CA GLY A 107 -2.62 4.54 -19.15
C GLY A 107 -1.75 4.74 -20.38
N GLN A 108 -1.80 3.84 -21.37
CA GLN A 108 -1.29 4.10 -22.73
C GLN A 108 -2.25 3.51 -23.77
N SER A 109 -3.39 4.16 -24.01
CA SER A 109 -4.09 4.24 -25.30
C SER A 109 -5.19 5.28 -25.23
#